data_AF-A0AAI8PSS3-F1
#
_entry.id   AF-A0AAI8PSS3-F1
#
_cell.length_a   1.000
_cell.length_b   1.000
_cell.length_c   1.000
_cell.angle_alpha   90.00
_cell.angle_beta   90.00
_cell.angle_gamma   90.00
#
_symmetry.space_group_name_H-M   'P 1'
#
loop_
_entity.id
_entity.type
_entity.pdbx_description
1 polymer ?
#
loop_
_entity_poly.entity_id
_entity_poly.type
_entity_poly.pdbx_seq_one_letter_code
_entity_poly.pdbx_strand_id
1 'polypeptide(L)'
;MVLAVVFTRSGGGSGTAAGKGEIFLQAAGKTGPEPFTESTAKDSSIPPVTASPAGSSEQANAVRGVDGSAPGLYGGTRNVSSCDVEKQVRALQADPAKNGAFAAVAGVRPSEVPAFLRGLTPVQLRMDTRVTNHGYRDGAATSYQAVLQAGTAVLVDDRGVPRTRCACGNPLTPPIAQQTAPRTTGDTWSSYRPSNVVVVAPSTTVINVFVIYDADHHDWIGRHRGDTGHKDHKAEPPVRPSPSVTVTTPTPPTSPGTSTSPSSPLPCVSLSPGVGGTPSAPPSGSASPCPPSSSAPSSSAPSSSPPSPPSLQPPSSASSGEEPLAPDSSAPESPVV
;
A
#
# COMPACT_ATOMS: atom_id res chain seq x y z
N MET A 1 43.23 -27.42 26.45
CA MET A 1 41.81 -27.20 26.81
C MET A 1 41.14 -26.56 25.61
N VAL A 2 40.40 -27.34 24.83
CA VAL A 2 39.61 -26.87 23.69
C VAL A 2 38.15 -26.91 24.12
N LEU A 3 37.51 -25.75 24.20
CA LEU A 3 36.12 -25.63 24.62
C LEU A 3 35.24 -25.66 23.36
N ALA A 4 34.66 -26.81 23.05
CA ALA A 4 33.64 -26.96 22.02
C ALA A 4 32.29 -26.57 22.62
N VAL A 5 31.71 -25.46 22.17
CA VAL A 5 30.35 -25.05 22.54
C VAL A 5 29.38 -25.68 21.55
N VAL A 6 28.68 -26.71 22.01
CA VAL A 6 27.56 -27.34 21.31
C VAL A 6 26.31 -26.51 21.58
N PHE A 7 25.81 -25.79 20.57
CA PHE A 7 24.48 -25.18 20.65
C PHE A 7 23.42 -26.22 20.33
N THR A 8 22.71 -26.66 21.36
CA THR A 8 21.54 -27.53 21.23
C THR A 8 20.39 -26.74 20.61
N ARG A 9 19.88 -27.30 19.52
CA ARG A 9 18.73 -26.85 18.75
C ARG A 9 17.47 -26.97 19.63
N SER A 10 16.80 -25.85 19.92
CA SER A 10 15.43 -25.88 20.46
C SER A 10 14.47 -25.56 19.32
N GLY A 11 13.80 -26.60 18.83
CA GLY A 11 12.75 -26.49 17.82
C GLY A 11 11.37 -26.29 18.44
N GLY A 12 10.46 -25.74 17.63
CA GLY A 12 9.03 -25.97 17.75
C GLY A 12 8.25 -24.89 18.51
N GLY A 13 7.77 -23.89 17.76
CA GLY A 13 6.81 -22.91 18.25
C GLY A 13 6.24 -22.08 17.10
N SER A 14 5.38 -22.69 16.29
CA SER A 14 4.50 -22.00 15.35
C SER A 14 3.61 -21.03 16.14
N GLY A 15 3.84 -19.74 15.97
CA GLY A 15 3.10 -18.68 16.65
C GLY A 15 3.31 -17.34 15.96
N THR A 16 2.27 -16.86 15.32
CA THR A 16 2.10 -15.52 14.74
C THR A 16 2.63 -14.42 15.66
N ALA A 17 3.77 -13.80 15.31
CA ALA A 17 4.34 -12.66 16.01
C ALA A 17 3.64 -11.32 15.70
N ALA A 18 2.35 -11.36 15.36
CA ALA A 18 1.52 -10.17 15.28
C ALA A 18 0.99 -9.88 16.70
N GLY A 19 1.70 -9.06 17.48
CA GLY A 19 1.12 -8.45 18.69
C GLY A 19 1.92 -8.52 19.99
N LYS A 20 3.21 -8.86 20.00
CA LYS A 20 4.04 -8.71 21.21
C LYS A 20 4.53 -7.26 21.39
N GLY A 21 3.65 -6.27 21.43
CA GLY A 21 3.92 -4.92 21.96
C GLY A 21 5.28 -4.29 21.61
N GLU A 22 5.88 -4.58 20.46
CA GLU A 22 7.23 -4.17 20.10
C GLU A 22 7.15 -3.31 18.84
N ILE A 23 7.93 -2.23 18.82
CA ILE A 23 8.10 -1.35 17.67
C ILE A 23 9.58 -1.38 17.29
N PHE A 24 9.86 -1.81 16.06
CA PHE A 24 11.22 -1.87 15.54
C PHE A 24 11.61 -0.54 14.88
N LEU A 25 12.64 0.11 15.40
CA LEU A 25 13.20 1.34 14.85
C LEU A 25 14.11 0.99 13.67
N GLN A 26 13.88 1.63 12.52
CA GLN A 26 14.62 1.38 11.28
C GLN A 26 15.27 2.67 10.79
N ALA A 27 16.60 2.73 10.88
CA ALA A 27 17.37 3.86 10.38
C ALA A 27 17.27 3.99 8.85
N ALA A 28 17.30 5.24 8.35
CA ALA A 28 16.91 5.58 6.98
C ALA A 28 17.66 4.79 5.89
N GLY A 29 18.97 4.68 6.01
CA GLY A 29 19.83 3.98 5.04
C GLY A 29 20.08 2.50 5.34
N LYS A 30 19.49 1.92 6.40
CA LYS A 30 19.72 0.52 6.77
C LYS A 30 18.69 -0.39 6.13
N THR A 31 19.11 -1.51 5.55
CA THR A 31 18.20 -2.52 4.99
C THR A 31 17.21 -3.04 6.04
N GLY A 32 17.67 -3.33 7.26
CA GLY A 32 16.84 -3.92 8.30
C GLY A 32 16.58 -5.42 8.06
N PRO A 33 15.67 -6.03 8.85
CA PRO A 33 15.44 -7.47 8.82
C PRO A 33 14.61 -7.92 7.61
N GLU A 34 14.90 -9.14 7.16
CA GLU A 34 14.10 -9.92 6.21
C GLU A 34 13.74 -9.16 4.91
N PRO A 35 14.74 -8.64 4.16
CA PRO A 35 14.48 -7.85 2.96
C PRO A 35 13.85 -8.67 1.83
N PHE A 36 12.86 -8.10 1.17
CA PHE A 36 12.37 -8.59 -0.11
C PHE A 36 13.45 -8.47 -1.19
N THR A 37 14.14 -7.34 -1.25
CA THR A 37 15.16 -7.08 -2.28
C THR A 37 16.37 -6.36 -1.71
N GLU A 38 17.45 -6.35 -2.49
CA GLU A 38 18.52 -5.36 -2.29
C GLU A 38 17.96 -3.94 -2.31
N SER A 39 18.70 -2.99 -1.71
CA SER A 39 18.28 -1.59 -1.67
C SER A 39 18.09 -1.00 -3.06
N THR A 40 16.96 -0.34 -3.24
CA THR A 40 16.61 0.50 -4.40
C THR A 40 16.56 1.98 -4.02
N ALA A 41 16.85 2.33 -2.77
CA ALA A 41 16.98 3.72 -2.35
C ALA A 41 18.17 4.39 -3.07
N LYS A 42 18.01 5.64 -3.47
CA LYS A 42 19.10 6.50 -3.92
C LYS A 42 19.56 7.37 -2.75
N ASP A 43 20.87 7.59 -2.67
CA ASP A 43 21.45 8.41 -1.60
C ASP A 43 20.92 9.84 -1.69
N SER A 44 20.35 10.33 -0.60
CA SER A 44 19.92 11.71 -0.42
C SER A 44 19.76 11.97 1.07
N SER A 45 20.13 13.16 1.52
CA SER A 45 20.02 13.55 2.92
C SER A 45 18.96 14.64 3.04
N ILE A 46 17.84 14.33 3.69
CA ILE A 46 16.76 15.29 3.93
C ILE A 46 16.74 15.67 5.42
N PRO A 47 16.77 16.97 5.77
CA PRO A 47 16.67 17.38 7.16
C PRO A 47 15.29 16.99 7.74
N PRO A 48 15.24 16.38 8.93
CA PRO A 48 13.98 16.04 9.57
C PRO A 48 13.22 17.32 9.94
N VAL A 49 11.89 17.25 9.89
CA VAL A 49 11.00 18.26 10.45
C VAL A 49 10.22 17.68 11.61
N THR A 50 9.85 18.53 12.55
CA THR A 50 8.85 18.17 13.55
C THR A 50 7.50 18.69 13.09
N ALA A 51 6.46 17.86 13.20
CA ALA A 51 5.12 18.28 12.88
C ALA A 51 4.64 19.36 13.84
N SER A 52 3.80 20.29 13.37
CA SER A 52 3.24 21.31 14.26
C SER A 52 2.27 20.67 15.26
N PRO A 53 2.37 20.97 16.58
CA PRO A 53 1.54 20.33 17.59
C PRO A 53 0.05 20.62 17.40
N ALA A 54 -0.79 19.61 17.64
CA ALA A 54 -2.23 19.79 17.84
C ALA A 54 -2.47 20.34 19.26
N GLY A 55 -3.40 21.28 19.41
CA GLY A 55 -3.67 21.99 20.67
C GLY A 55 -4.33 21.18 21.79
N SER A 56 -3.95 19.92 22.03
CA SER A 56 -4.53 19.10 23.12
C SER A 56 -3.53 18.13 23.74
N SER A 57 -3.67 17.91 25.04
CA SER A 57 -2.81 17.10 25.93
C SER A 57 -2.58 15.67 25.44
N GLU A 58 -1.32 15.26 25.45
CA GLU A 58 -0.80 14.01 24.91
C GLU A 58 -1.18 12.81 25.80
N GLN A 59 -1.85 11.80 25.24
CA GLN A 59 -1.81 10.45 25.83
C GLN A 59 -0.62 9.69 25.24
N ALA A 60 0.07 8.89 26.06
CA ALA A 60 1.27 8.12 25.66
C ALA A 60 1.05 7.11 24.51
N ASN A 61 -0.20 6.87 24.09
CA ASN A 61 -0.59 5.99 22.98
C ASN A 61 -1.38 6.72 21.87
N ALA A 62 -1.46 8.06 21.91
CA ALA A 62 -2.19 8.82 20.91
C ALA A 62 -1.46 8.76 19.55
N VAL A 63 -2.21 8.42 18.49
CA VAL A 63 -1.65 8.39 17.14
C VAL A 63 -1.76 9.79 16.54
N ARG A 64 -0.60 10.40 16.27
CA ARG A 64 -0.53 11.67 15.54
C ARG A 64 -0.67 11.39 14.05
N GLY A 65 -1.86 11.62 13.53
CA GLY A 65 -2.14 11.56 12.10
C GLY A 65 -1.63 12.80 11.38
N VAL A 66 -0.93 12.61 10.28
CA VAL A 66 -0.67 13.67 9.28
C VAL A 66 -1.39 13.28 8.00
N ASP A 67 -2.11 14.22 7.41
CA ASP A 67 -2.79 13.99 6.13
C ASP A 67 -1.76 13.71 5.02
N GLY A 68 -1.98 12.67 4.22
CA GLY A 68 -1.06 12.25 3.17
C GLY A 68 -0.88 13.26 2.03
N SER A 69 -1.80 14.22 1.88
CA SER A 69 -1.70 15.33 0.93
C SER A 69 -1.00 16.57 1.51
N ALA A 70 -0.63 16.55 2.79
CA ALA A 70 -0.07 17.71 3.45
C ALA A 70 1.24 18.17 2.77
N PRO A 71 1.32 19.41 2.28
CA PRO A 71 2.54 19.96 1.70
C PRO A 71 3.72 19.85 2.66
N GLY A 72 4.86 19.37 2.16
CA GLY A 72 6.05 19.20 2.98
C GLY A 72 5.99 18.04 3.97
N LEU A 73 5.00 17.16 3.90
CA LEU A 73 5.10 15.84 4.55
C LEU A 73 6.34 15.08 4.02
N TYR A 74 6.57 15.21 2.73
CA TYR A 74 7.62 14.52 2.00
C TYR A 74 8.73 15.47 1.54
N GLY A 75 9.93 14.91 1.40
CA GLY A 75 11.11 15.53 0.83
C GLY A 75 11.61 14.78 -0.40
N GLY A 76 12.53 15.39 -1.12
CA GLY A 76 13.13 14.84 -2.32
C GLY A 76 14.19 15.78 -2.88
N THR A 77 14.74 15.45 -4.03
CA THR A 77 15.59 16.36 -4.80
C THR A 77 14.96 16.50 -6.18
N ARG A 78 14.90 17.72 -6.72
CA ARG A 78 14.33 18.01 -8.03
C ARG A 78 14.99 17.15 -9.11
N ASN A 79 14.19 16.55 -9.97
CA ASN A 79 14.64 15.69 -11.07
C ASN A 79 15.37 14.42 -10.65
N VAL A 80 15.31 14.06 -9.36
CA VAL A 80 15.94 12.86 -8.80
C VAL A 80 14.89 12.03 -8.06
N SER A 81 14.74 10.79 -8.50
CA SER A 81 13.95 9.78 -7.79
C SER A 81 14.65 9.36 -6.51
N SER A 82 13.94 9.31 -5.38
CA SER A 82 14.47 8.71 -4.14
C SER A 82 14.56 7.18 -4.19
N CYS A 83 13.85 6.54 -5.11
CA CYS A 83 13.83 5.09 -5.29
C CYS A 83 13.99 4.71 -6.77
N ASP A 84 14.78 3.69 -7.06
CA ASP A 84 14.83 3.06 -8.38
C ASP A 84 13.68 2.05 -8.52
N VAL A 85 12.55 2.54 -9.02
CA VAL A 85 11.32 1.75 -9.21
C VAL A 85 11.55 0.58 -10.15
N GLU A 86 12.27 0.77 -11.26
CA GLU A 86 12.50 -0.30 -12.22
C GLU A 86 13.46 -1.36 -11.69
N LYS A 87 14.44 -0.99 -10.86
CA LYS A 87 15.27 -1.96 -10.13
C LYS A 87 14.41 -2.80 -9.19
N GLN A 88 13.45 -2.19 -8.48
CA GLN A 88 12.52 -2.92 -7.61
C GLN A 88 11.65 -3.90 -8.40
N VAL A 89 11.09 -3.45 -9.52
CA VAL A 89 10.28 -4.27 -10.42
C VAL A 89 11.08 -5.47 -10.92
N ARG A 90 12.29 -5.25 -11.45
CA ARG A 90 13.16 -6.34 -11.94
C ARG A 90 13.50 -7.34 -10.83
N ALA A 91 13.82 -6.85 -9.64
CA ALA A 91 14.17 -7.71 -8.51
C ALA A 91 13.02 -8.62 -8.07
N LEU A 92 11.79 -8.10 -8.02
CA LEU A 92 10.62 -8.91 -7.70
C LEU A 92 10.27 -9.87 -8.86
N GLN A 93 10.32 -9.43 -10.12
CA GLN A 93 10.06 -10.31 -11.26
C GLN A 93 11.05 -11.48 -11.37
N ALA A 94 12.29 -11.30 -10.91
CA ALA A 94 13.30 -12.35 -10.88
C ALA A 94 13.05 -13.43 -9.82
N ASP A 95 12.20 -13.16 -8.81
CA ASP A 95 11.86 -14.10 -7.74
C ASP A 95 10.33 -14.22 -7.62
N PRO A 96 9.70 -15.20 -8.30
CA PRO A 96 8.25 -15.38 -8.30
C PRO A 96 7.65 -15.57 -6.90
N ALA A 97 8.38 -16.17 -5.96
CA ALA A 97 7.89 -16.42 -4.61
C ALA A 97 7.80 -15.11 -3.81
N LYS A 98 8.85 -14.28 -3.88
CA LYS A 98 8.82 -12.92 -3.33
C LYS A 98 7.82 -12.02 -4.02
N ASN A 99 7.69 -12.09 -5.35
CA ASN A 99 6.66 -11.34 -6.07
C ASN A 99 5.25 -11.71 -5.60
N GLY A 100 4.98 -13.01 -5.42
CA GLY A 100 3.71 -13.50 -4.91
C GLY A 100 3.41 -12.98 -3.49
N ALA A 101 4.38 -13.07 -2.58
CA ALA A 101 4.24 -12.55 -1.23
C ALA A 101 4.07 -11.02 -1.20
N PHE A 102 4.80 -10.29 -2.04
CA PHE A 102 4.66 -8.84 -2.17
C PHE A 102 3.25 -8.47 -2.64
N ALA A 103 2.79 -9.14 -3.70
CA ALA A 103 1.46 -8.93 -4.28
C ALA A 103 0.34 -9.19 -3.28
N ALA A 104 0.47 -10.25 -2.46
CA ALA A 104 -0.48 -10.59 -1.41
C ALA A 104 -0.61 -9.47 -0.36
N VAL A 105 0.51 -8.88 0.09
CA VAL A 105 0.49 -7.73 1.03
C VAL A 105 -0.04 -6.46 0.35
N ALA A 106 0.36 -6.21 -0.89
CA ALA A 106 -0.05 -5.04 -1.66
C ALA A 106 -1.54 -5.07 -2.06
N GLY A 107 -2.17 -6.25 -2.05
CA GLY A 107 -3.56 -6.44 -2.46
C GLY A 107 -3.76 -6.40 -3.97
N VAL A 108 -2.76 -6.85 -4.74
CA VAL A 108 -2.78 -6.88 -6.22
C VAL A 108 -2.45 -8.28 -6.72
N ARG A 109 -2.70 -8.57 -8.00
CA ARG A 109 -2.24 -9.83 -8.60
C ARG A 109 -0.71 -9.80 -8.80
N PRO A 110 0.00 -10.94 -8.76
CA PRO A 110 1.44 -10.98 -9.02
C PRO A 110 1.85 -10.36 -10.36
N SER A 111 1.01 -10.49 -11.39
CA SER A 111 1.23 -9.88 -12.70
C SER A 111 1.08 -8.35 -12.72
N GLU A 112 0.40 -7.78 -11.71
CA GLU A 112 0.12 -6.34 -11.60
C GLU A 112 1.16 -5.59 -10.77
N VAL A 113 2.03 -6.29 -10.04
CA VAL A 113 3.10 -5.68 -9.21
C VAL A 113 3.94 -4.65 -9.99
N PRO A 114 4.34 -4.88 -11.25
CA PRO A 114 5.07 -3.86 -12.02
C PRO A 114 4.27 -2.57 -12.23
N ALA A 115 2.98 -2.69 -12.56
CA ALA A 115 2.11 -1.53 -12.78
C ALA A 115 1.79 -0.82 -11.46
N PHE A 116 1.57 -1.58 -10.39
CA PHE A 116 1.38 -1.07 -9.04
C PHE A 116 2.57 -0.20 -8.61
N LEU A 117 3.79 -0.74 -8.68
CA LEU A 117 5.01 -0.01 -8.29
C LEU A 117 5.25 1.26 -9.12
N ARG A 118 5.00 1.22 -10.43
CA ARG A 118 5.10 2.40 -11.32
C ARG A 118 4.03 3.47 -11.05
N GLY A 119 2.90 3.08 -10.44
CA GLY A 119 1.85 4.01 -10.02
C GLY A 119 2.14 4.69 -8.68
N LEU A 120 3.18 4.28 -7.96
CA LEU A 120 3.61 4.87 -6.70
C LEU A 120 4.63 5.98 -6.93
N THR A 121 4.59 6.99 -6.07
CA THR A 121 5.47 8.16 -6.16
C THR A 121 6.68 7.96 -5.24
N PRO A 122 7.92 8.03 -5.77
CA PRO A 122 9.13 7.98 -4.96
C PRO A 122 9.35 9.30 -4.22
N VAL A 123 9.41 9.22 -2.89
CA VAL A 123 9.63 10.35 -1.99
C VAL A 123 10.54 9.96 -0.82
N GLN A 124 10.93 10.93 0.02
CA GLN A 124 11.64 10.70 1.28
C GLN A 124 10.79 11.22 2.45
N LEU A 125 10.78 10.47 3.55
CA LEU A 125 10.09 10.90 4.77
C LEU A 125 10.78 12.11 5.37
N ARG A 126 10.02 13.12 5.82
CA ARG A 126 10.59 14.23 6.62
C ARG A 126 10.35 14.05 8.13
N MET A 127 9.59 13.04 8.53
CA MET A 127 9.25 12.75 9.92
C MET A 127 9.40 11.26 10.21
N ASP A 128 9.72 10.92 11.46
CA ASP A 128 9.74 9.55 11.93
C ASP A 128 8.31 8.97 11.79
N THR A 129 8.16 7.96 10.94
CA THR A 129 6.83 7.50 10.49
C THR A 129 6.58 6.06 10.91
N ARG A 130 5.45 5.83 11.56
CA ARG A 130 5.04 4.51 12.01
C ARG A 130 4.29 3.76 10.90
N VAL A 131 4.67 2.50 10.68
CA VAL A 131 4.12 1.61 9.66
C VAL A 131 4.01 0.18 10.17
N THR A 132 3.26 -0.66 9.46
CA THR A 132 3.49 -2.10 9.49
C THR A 132 4.42 -2.45 8.32
N ASN A 133 5.60 -2.98 8.63
CA ASN A 133 6.56 -3.42 7.62
C ASN A 133 6.45 -4.94 7.48
N HIS A 134 6.50 -5.43 6.24
CA HIS A 134 6.38 -6.85 5.96
C HIS A 134 7.69 -7.40 5.42
N GLY A 135 8.36 -8.24 6.19
CA GLY A 135 9.58 -8.93 5.76
C GLY A 135 9.26 -10.17 4.92
N TYR A 136 10.27 -10.84 4.39
CA TYR A 136 10.13 -12.12 3.71
C TYR A 136 10.97 -13.20 4.37
N ARG A 137 10.33 -14.26 4.87
CA ARG A 137 10.98 -15.40 5.50
C ARG A 137 10.19 -16.67 5.21
N ASP A 138 10.89 -17.79 5.00
CA ASP A 138 10.29 -19.12 4.84
C ASP A 138 9.20 -19.20 3.74
N GLY A 139 9.36 -18.44 2.65
CA GLY A 139 8.42 -18.44 1.53
C GLY A 139 7.20 -17.51 1.68
N ALA A 140 7.11 -16.75 2.78
CA ALA A 140 5.93 -15.93 3.07
C ALA A 140 6.31 -14.52 3.57
N ALA A 141 5.35 -13.61 3.45
CA ALA A 141 5.44 -12.31 4.10
C ALA A 141 5.28 -12.45 5.62
N THR A 142 6.19 -11.84 6.37
CA THR A 142 6.06 -11.63 7.82
C THR A 142 5.48 -10.23 8.07
N SER A 143 5.10 -9.91 9.30
CA SER A 143 4.63 -8.56 9.64
C SER A 143 5.18 -8.14 10.99
N TYR A 144 5.65 -6.90 11.08
CA TYR A 144 6.11 -6.29 12.32
C TYR A 144 5.80 -4.79 12.35
N GLN A 145 5.60 -4.23 13.54
CA GLN A 145 5.44 -2.79 13.70
C GLN A 145 6.80 -2.11 13.62
N ALA A 146 6.88 -1.02 12.87
CA ALA A 146 8.12 -0.28 12.70
C ALA A 146 7.91 1.22 12.80
N VAL A 147 8.98 1.92 13.19
CA VAL A 147 9.14 3.36 12.95
C VAL A 147 10.29 3.54 11.98
N LEU A 148 9.99 4.13 10.83
CA LEU A 148 10.97 4.52 9.82
C LEU A 148 11.52 5.89 10.18
N GLN A 149 12.83 6.02 10.28
CA GLN A 149 13.49 7.30 10.50
C GLN A 149 13.17 8.30 9.37
N ALA A 150 13.03 9.58 9.70
CA ALA A 150 13.09 10.65 8.70
C ALA A 150 14.33 10.49 7.79
N GLY A 151 14.18 10.77 6.50
CA GLY A 151 15.16 10.49 5.45
C GLY A 151 14.97 9.12 4.78
N THR A 152 14.11 8.23 5.31
CA THR A 152 13.84 6.95 4.64
C THR A 152 13.17 7.19 3.28
N ALA A 153 13.74 6.61 2.22
CA ALA A 153 13.14 6.60 0.89
C ALA A 153 11.99 5.57 0.82
N VAL A 154 10.82 6.02 0.35
CA VAL A 154 9.59 5.22 0.25
C VAL A 154 8.86 5.48 -1.07
N LEU A 155 8.06 4.51 -1.49
CA LEU A 155 7.06 4.66 -2.55
C LEU A 155 5.68 4.89 -1.92
N VAL A 156 5.00 5.98 -2.29
CA VAL A 156 3.67 6.35 -1.74
C VAL A 156 2.56 6.24 -2.78
N ASP A 157 1.34 5.88 -2.37
CA ASP A 157 0.18 5.80 -3.26
C ASP A 157 -0.47 7.15 -3.58
N ASP A 158 -1.59 7.16 -4.31
CA ASP A 158 -2.35 8.40 -4.63
C ASP A 158 -2.94 9.09 -3.40
N ARG A 159 -2.98 8.44 -2.25
CA ARG A 159 -3.47 9.03 -1.01
C ARG A 159 -2.31 9.46 -0.11
N GLY A 160 -1.09 9.33 -0.62
CA GLY A 160 0.13 9.70 0.06
C GLY A 160 0.52 8.72 1.15
N VAL A 161 0.02 7.49 1.17
CA VAL A 161 0.39 6.49 2.20
C VAL A 161 1.64 5.73 1.74
N PRO A 162 2.67 5.53 2.59
CA PRO A 162 3.82 4.68 2.27
C PRO A 162 3.41 3.22 2.02
N ARG A 163 3.77 2.70 0.85
CA ARG A 163 3.45 1.32 0.40
C ARG A 163 4.67 0.44 0.18
N THR A 164 5.86 1.00 0.06
CA THR A 164 7.10 0.23 -0.07
C THR A 164 8.28 1.00 0.53
N ARG A 165 9.14 0.31 1.29
CA ARG A 165 10.40 0.87 1.77
C ARG A 165 11.54 0.51 0.84
N CYS A 166 12.18 1.51 0.25
CA CYS A 166 13.15 1.28 -0.83
C CYS A 166 14.46 0.65 -0.35
N ALA A 167 14.84 0.83 0.92
CA ALA A 167 16.05 0.23 1.49
C ALA A 167 16.02 -1.31 1.57
N CYS A 168 14.83 -1.93 1.57
CA CYS A 168 14.67 -3.39 1.66
C CYS A 168 13.66 -3.99 0.66
N GLY A 169 12.96 -3.15 -0.11
CA GLY A 169 11.91 -3.59 -1.04
C GLY A 169 10.64 -4.11 -0.37
N ASN A 170 10.53 -3.99 0.95
CA ASN A 170 9.42 -4.56 1.70
C ASN A 170 8.12 -3.79 1.43
N PRO A 171 6.99 -4.48 1.20
CA PRO A 171 5.69 -3.83 1.14
C PRO A 171 5.30 -3.32 2.54
N LEU A 172 4.62 -2.18 2.56
CA LEU A 172 4.19 -1.51 3.78
C LEU A 172 2.66 -1.42 3.82
N THR A 173 2.10 -1.54 5.01
CA THR A 173 0.69 -1.27 5.29
C THR A 173 0.56 -0.29 6.46
N PRO A 174 -0.62 0.32 6.67
CA PRO A 174 -0.86 1.17 7.83
C PRO A 174 -0.49 0.45 9.15
N PRO A 175 0.00 1.20 10.15
CA PRO A 175 0.31 0.63 11.45
C PRO A 175 -0.98 0.21 12.17
N ILE A 176 -0.88 -0.84 13.00
CA ILE A 176 -2.00 -1.29 13.83
C ILE A 176 -1.91 -0.66 15.22
N ALA A 177 -3.05 -0.28 15.82
CA ALA A 177 -3.06 0.24 17.18
C ALA A 177 -2.45 -0.77 18.15
N GLN A 178 -1.59 -0.32 19.07
CA GLN A 178 -1.08 -1.15 20.16
C GLN A 178 -1.95 -0.93 21.38
N GLN A 179 -2.33 -2.02 22.05
CA GLN A 179 -3.14 -1.93 23.27
C GLN A 179 -2.33 -1.55 24.51
N THR A 180 -1.02 -1.78 24.47
CA THR A 180 -0.07 -1.45 25.54
C THR A 180 1.04 -0.55 25.03
N ALA A 181 1.68 0.20 25.94
CA ALA A 181 2.87 0.98 25.61
C ALA A 181 3.94 0.05 25.01
N PRO A 182 4.35 0.26 23.76
CA PRO A 182 5.23 -0.67 23.09
C PRO A 182 6.69 -0.49 23.53
N ARG A 183 7.45 -1.58 23.56
CA ARG A 183 8.91 -1.53 23.69
C ARG A 183 9.53 -1.22 22.35
N THR A 184 10.44 -0.26 22.31
CA THR A 184 11.19 0.08 21.10
C THR A 184 12.49 -0.72 21.05
N THR A 185 12.75 -1.36 19.91
CA THR A 185 13.97 -2.14 19.64
C THR A 185 14.57 -1.73 18.29
N GLY A 186 15.72 -2.25 17.89
CA GLY A 186 16.33 -1.96 16.58
C GLY A 186 17.27 -0.76 16.59
N ASP A 187 17.39 -0.10 15.44
CA ASP A 187 18.37 0.98 15.21
C ASP A 187 17.88 2.29 15.84
N THR A 188 18.53 2.76 16.91
CA THR A 188 18.21 4.06 17.52
C THR A 188 19.00 5.20 16.86
N TRP A 189 18.40 6.39 16.75
CA TRP A 189 19.08 7.63 16.35
C TRP A 189 18.87 8.72 17.40
N SER A 190 19.80 9.68 17.48
CA SER A 190 19.84 10.70 18.55
C SER A 190 18.59 11.60 18.60
N SER A 191 17.97 11.85 17.45
CA SER A 191 16.75 12.65 17.33
C SER A 191 15.45 11.86 17.52
N TYR A 192 15.50 10.53 17.71
CA TYR A 192 14.30 9.73 17.91
C TYR A 192 13.55 10.19 19.16
N ARG A 193 12.28 10.55 19.00
CA ARG A 193 11.38 10.90 20.11
C ARG A 193 10.02 10.24 19.83
N PRO A 194 9.53 9.33 20.69
CA PRO A 194 8.23 8.70 20.51
C PRO A 194 7.08 9.72 20.34
N SER A 195 7.17 10.86 21.02
CA SER A 195 6.20 11.97 20.92
C SER A 195 6.13 12.62 19.54
N ASN A 196 7.17 12.49 18.72
CA ASN A 196 7.29 13.10 17.40
C ASN A 196 6.98 12.12 16.26
N VAL A 197 6.70 10.86 16.59
CA VAL A 197 6.35 9.84 15.60
C VAL A 197 4.96 10.11 15.04
N VAL A 198 4.83 10.06 13.72
CA VAL A 198 3.56 10.29 13.01
C VAL A 198 3.07 9.02 12.31
N VAL A 199 1.77 9.01 12.00
CA VAL A 199 1.15 8.08 11.07
C VAL A 199 0.61 8.90 9.90
N VAL A 200 0.89 8.46 8.68
CA VAL A 200 0.31 9.10 7.50
C VAL A 200 -1.10 8.56 7.31
N ALA A 201 -2.08 9.44 7.48
CA ALA A 201 -3.48 9.16 7.19
C ALA A 201 -3.72 9.33 5.68
N PRO A 202 -4.49 8.44 5.04
CA PRO A 202 -4.79 8.57 3.63
C PRO A 202 -5.56 9.88 3.36
N SER A 203 -5.14 10.62 2.34
CA SER A 203 -5.88 11.79 1.86
C SER A 203 -7.29 11.41 1.41
N THR A 204 -8.28 12.23 1.77
CA THR A 204 -9.68 12.06 1.32
C THR A 204 -9.86 12.27 -0.18
N THR A 205 -8.93 12.98 -0.83
CA THR A 205 -8.89 13.18 -2.30
C THR A 205 -7.64 12.53 -2.93
N VAL A 206 -7.73 12.21 -4.21
CA VAL A 206 -6.59 11.69 -4.99
C VAL A 206 -5.58 12.81 -5.16
N ILE A 207 -4.33 12.54 -4.80
CA ILE A 207 -3.20 13.45 -4.97
C ILE A 207 -2.65 13.26 -6.37
N ASN A 208 -2.85 14.26 -7.23
CA ASN A 208 -2.28 14.28 -8.57
C ASN A 208 -0.86 14.86 -8.58
N VAL A 209 -0.56 15.77 -7.65
CA VAL A 209 0.75 16.43 -7.50
C VAL A 209 1.08 16.49 -6.01
N PHE A 210 2.25 15.95 -5.65
CA PHE A 210 2.84 16.08 -4.33
C PHE A 210 3.67 17.36 -4.25
N VAL A 211 3.42 18.18 -3.23
CA VAL A 211 4.27 19.34 -2.91
C VAL A 211 5.35 18.90 -1.93
N ILE A 212 6.56 18.73 -2.45
CA ILE A 212 7.71 18.12 -1.78
C ILE A 212 8.76 19.19 -1.50
N TYR A 213 9.42 19.10 -0.35
CA TYR A 213 10.55 19.96 -0.01
C TYR A 213 11.85 19.43 -0.63
N ASP A 214 12.53 20.27 -1.41
CA ASP A 214 13.86 20.01 -1.94
C ASP A 214 14.93 20.47 -0.94
N ALA A 215 15.65 19.52 -0.34
CA ALA A 215 16.65 19.84 0.67
C ALA A 215 17.94 20.43 0.09
N ASP A 216 18.31 20.05 -1.14
CA ASP A 216 19.56 20.47 -1.76
C ASP A 216 19.46 21.92 -2.26
N HIS A 217 18.27 22.29 -2.76
CA HIS A 217 18.00 23.62 -3.31
C HIS A 217 17.26 24.56 -2.35
N HIS A 218 16.84 24.05 -1.18
CA HIS A 218 16.02 24.79 -0.21
C HIS A 218 14.74 25.40 -0.83
N ASP A 219 14.09 24.68 -1.75
CA ASP A 219 12.90 25.13 -2.50
C ASP A 219 11.80 24.05 -2.51
N TRP A 220 10.71 24.32 -3.21
CA TRP A 220 9.54 23.45 -3.30
C TRP A 220 9.34 22.92 -4.71
N ILE A 221 9.06 21.62 -4.81
CA ILE A 221 8.80 20.96 -6.08
C ILE A 221 7.41 20.34 -6.08
N GLY A 222 6.73 20.46 -7.21
CA GLY A 222 5.54 19.71 -7.54
C GLY A 222 5.95 18.45 -8.30
N ARG A 223 5.74 17.28 -7.70
CA ARG A 223 5.98 15.98 -8.33
C ARG A 223 4.66 15.30 -8.66
N HIS A 224 4.44 15.00 -9.93
CA HIS A 224 3.24 14.26 -10.33
C HIS A 224 3.22 12.87 -9.72
N ARG A 225 2.02 12.35 -9.44
CA ARG A 225 1.86 10.98 -8.99
C ARG A 225 2.55 10.00 -9.96
N GLY A 226 3.33 9.08 -9.42
CA GLY A 226 4.03 8.05 -10.19
C GLY A 226 5.25 8.55 -10.97
N ASP A 227 5.52 9.86 -10.94
CA ASP A 227 6.69 10.42 -11.60
C ASP A 227 7.96 10.15 -10.79
N THR A 228 9.03 9.76 -11.49
CA THR A 228 10.35 9.49 -10.90
C THR A 228 11.26 10.72 -10.89
N GLY A 229 10.67 11.92 -10.94
CA GLY A 229 11.35 13.22 -10.91
C GLY A 229 11.46 13.90 -12.28
N HIS A 230 11.28 13.19 -13.39
CA HIS A 230 11.50 13.74 -14.73
C HIS A 230 10.55 14.87 -15.12
N LYS A 231 9.44 15.03 -14.40
CA LYS A 231 8.41 16.05 -14.64
C LYS A 231 8.26 16.99 -13.44
N ASP A 232 9.26 17.06 -12.57
CA ASP A 232 9.24 17.96 -11.43
C ASP A 232 9.21 19.42 -11.91
N HIS A 233 8.20 20.15 -11.45
CA HIS A 233 8.09 21.59 -11.66
C HIS A 233 8.31 22.32 -10.34
N LYS A 234 8.65 23.61 -10.43
CA LYS A 234 8.72 24.46 -9.23
C LYS A 234 7.31 24.61 -8.67
N ALA A 235 7.18 24.49 -7.35
CA ALA A 235 5.96 24.77 -6.62
C ALA A 235 6.14 26.03 -5.77
N GLU A 236 5.05 26.70 -5.43
CA GLU A 236 5.08 27.78 -4.45
C GLU A 236 5.31 27.20 -3.04
N PRO A 237 6.07 27.90 -2.18
CA PRO A 237 6.19 27.53 -0.79
C PRO A 237 4.81 27.47 -0.12
N PRO A 238 4.47 26.38 0.58
CA PRO A 238 3.22 26.31 1.31
C PRO A 238 3.25 27.29 2.48
N VAL A 239 2.09 27.86 2.81
CA VAL A 239 1.90 28.77 3.96
C VAL A 239 2.41 28.14 5.27
N ARG A 240 2.33 26.81 5.38
CA ARG A 240 2.91 26.03 6.48
C ARG A 240 3.87 24.98 5.91
N PRO A 241 5.20 25.15 6.05
CA PRO A 241 6.20 24.23 5.50
C PRO A 241 6.33 22.92 6.28
N SER A 242 5.78 22.87 7.49
CA SER A 242 5.63 21.65 8.28
C SER A 242 4.14 21.28 8.35
N PRO A 243 3.81 20.00 8.12
CA PRO A 243 2.44 19.55 8.18
C PRO A 243 1.89 19.63 9.62
N SER A 244 0.59 19.85 9.72
CA SER A 244 -0.13 19.86 11.01
C SER A 244 -0.53 18.44 11.39
N VAL A 245 -0.40 18.09 12.67
CA VAL A 245 -0.92 16.80 13.17
C VAL A 245 -2.36 16.95 13.60
N THR A 246 -3.13 15.90 13.37
CA THR A 246 -4.39 15.66 14.05
C THR A 246 -4.15 14.55 15.07
N VAL A 247 -4.57 14.75 16.31
CA VAL A 247 -4.52 13.70 17.32
C VAL A 247 -5.86 12.99 17.31
N THR A 248 -5.85 11.72 16.94
CA THR A 248 -7.03 10.87 17.01
C THR A 248 -6.66 9.62 17.80
N THR A 249 -7.50 9.23 18.74
CA THR A 249 -7.40 7.93 19.39
C THR A 249 -7.85 6.87 18.39
N PRO A 250 -7.00 5.91 17.97
CA PRO A 250 -7.43 4.89 17.03
C PRO A 250 -8.50 4.02 17.70
N THR A 251 -9.65 3.88 17.05
CA THR A 251 -10.66 2.87 17.37
C THR A 251 -10.08 1.50 16.99
N PRO A 252 -10.17 0.46 17.85
CA PRO A 252 -9.75 -0.89 17.45
C PRO A 252 -10.51 -1.33 16.18
N PRO A 253 -9.89 -2.11 15.28
CA PRO A 253 -10.60 -2.63 14.13
C PRO A 253 -11.78 -3.46 14.60
N THR A 254 -12.98 -3.12 14.14
CA THR A 254 -14.16 -3.96 14.31
C THR A 254 -13.86 -5.30 13.64
N SER A 255 -13.82 -6.38 14.41
CA SER A 255 -13.82 -7.73 13.85
C SER A 255 -15.02 -7.86 12.90
N PRO A 256 -14.94 -8.63 11.79
CA PRO A 256 -16.14 -8.97 11.03
C PRO A 256 -17.00 -9.89 11.90
N GLY A 257 -17.80 -9.27 12.77
CA GLY A 257 -18.78 -9.91 13.60
C GLY A 257 -20.04 -10.14 12.78
N THR A 258 -20.43 -11.41 12.72
CA THR A 258 -21.78 -11.92 12.52
C THR A 258 -22.89 -10.86 12.48
N SER A 259 -23.66 -10.89 11.38
CA SER A 259 -24.92 -10.19 11.16
C SER A 259 -25.71 -9.98 12.44
N THR A 260 -25.69 -8.76 12.95
CA THR A 260 -26.70 -8.27 13.88
C THR A 260 -27.72 -7.50 13.06
N SER A 261 -28.95 -7.99 13.04
CA SER A 261 -30.10 -7.37 12.38
C SER A 261 -30.18 -5.88 12.70
N PRO A 262 -30.49 -5.01 11.72
CA PRO A 262 -30.79 -3.62 12.01
C PRO A 262 -32.08 -3.55 12.82
N SER A 263 -31.98 -2.93 14.01
CA SER A 263 -33.12 -2.51 14.80
C SER A 263 -34.03 -1.59 13.99
N SER A 264 -35.31 -1.98 13.99
CA SER A 264 -36.55 -1.20 13.83
C SER A 264 -36.54 0.06 12.95
N PRO A 265 -37.38 0.12 11.89
CA PRO A 265 -37.51 1.30 11.04
C PRO A 265 -38.23 2.45 11.75
N LEU A 266 -37.84 3.68 11.39
CA LEU A 266 -38.48 4.94 11.75
C LEU A 266 -39.97 4.95 11.32
N PRO A 267 -40.89 5.58 12.09
CA PRO A 267 -42.29 5.65 11.72
C PRO A 267 -42.47 6.53 10.47
N CYS A 268 -43.05 5.94 9.42
CA CYS A 268 -43.51 6.66 8.24
C CYS A 268 -44.90 7.25 8.51
N VAL A 269 -45.02 8.57 8.41
CA VAL A 269 -46.33 9.25 8.41
C VAL A 269 -46.84 9.28 6.97
N SER A 270 -47.84 8.46 6.64
CA SER A 270 -48.59 8.61 5.38
C SER A 270 -49.74 9.58 5.58
N LEU A 271 -49.66 10.75 4.94
CA LEU A 271 -50.79 11.64 4.74
C LEU A 271 -51.54 11.19 3.48
N SER A 272 -52.75 10.66 3.62
CA SER A 272 -53.66 10.46 2.50
C SER A 272 -54.51 11.73 2.27
N PRO A 273 -54.78 12.12 1.02
CA PRO A 273 -55.49 13.35 0.71
C PRO A 273 -57.00 13.19 0.95
N GLY A 274 -57.54 13.95 1.92
CA GLY A 274 -58.97 14.00 2.22
C GLY A 274 -59.56 15.36 1.88
N VAL A 275 -60.36 15.41 0.81
CA VAL A 275 -61.26 16.53 0.49
C VAL A 275 -62.43 16.50 1.47
N GLY A 276 -62.71 17.65 2.09
CA GLY A 276 -64.04 18.07 2.55
C GLY A 276 -64.57 17.52 3.88
N GLY A 277 -64.79 18.41 4.86
CA GLY A 277 -65.77 18.22 5.94
C GLY A 277 -65.20 18.23 7.37
N THR A 278 -65.60 19.24 8.14
CA THR A 278 -65.33 19.46 9.58
C THR A 278 -66.14 18.49 10.49
N PRO A 279 -65.92 18.44 11.83
CA PRO A 279 -65.38 17.26 12.52
C PRO A 279 -66.38 16.59 13.49
N SER A 280 -66.21 15.29 13.77
CA SER A 280 -66.68 14.73 15.05
C SER A 280 -66.04 13.37 15.41
N ALA A 281 -65.39 13.36 16.58
CA ALA A 281 -65.07 12.24 17.47
C ALA A 281 -64.04 11.16 17.04
N PRO A 282 -63.29 10.58 18.00
CA PRO A 282 -62.08 9.80 17.74
C PRO A 282 -62.38 8.30 17.61
N PRO A 283 -61.74 7.54 16.69
CA PRO A 283 -61.69 6.11 16.82
C PRO A 283 -60.49 5.70 17.67
N SER A 284 -60.80 5.05 18.79
CA SER A 284 -59.91 4.17 19.54
C SER A 284 -59.49 3.02 18.62
N GLY A 285 -58.19 2.82 18.41
CA GLY A 285 -57.64 1.83 17.48
C GLY A 285 -56.46 1.08 18.08
N SER A 286 -56.69 -0.20 18.36
CA SER A 286 -55.75 -1.18 18.90
C SER A 286 -54.57 -1.42 17.95
N ALA A 287 -53.34 -1.38 18.46
CA ALA A 287 -52.14 -1.66 17.68
C ALA A 287 -51.94 -3.18 17.52
N SER A 288 -52.18 -3.70 16.31
CA SER A 288 -51.71 -5.03 15.90
C SER A 288 -50.51 -4.86 14.95
N PRO A 289 -49.43 -5.64 15.12
CA PRO A 289 -48.28 -5.58 14.23
C PRO A 289 -48.61 -6.17 12.85
N CYS A 290 -48.11 -5.52 11.79
CA CYS A 290 -48.24 -5.97 10.40
C CYS A 290 -47.54 -7.33 10.18
N PRO A 291 -48.11 -8.23 9.36
CA PRO A 291 -47.40 -9.43 8.91
C PRO A 291 -46.25 -9.06 7.97
N PRO A 292 -45.14 -9.81 7.94
CA PRO A 292 -44.05 -9.57 7.01
C PRO A 292 -44.50 -9.87 5.57
N SER A 293 -44.34 -8.89 4.67
CA SER A 293 -44.40 -9.13 3.23
C SER A 293 -43.22 -10.01 2.82
N SER A 294 -43.46 -11.31 2.69
CA SER A 294 -42.65 -12.21 1.89
C SER A 294 -42.85 -11.88 0.41
N SER A 295 -42.06 -10.96 -0.12
CA SER A 295 -41.87 -10.81 -1.57
C SER A 295 -40.55 -11.48 -1.93
N ALA A 296 -40.62 -12.77 -2.26
CA ALA A 296 -39.55 -13.47 -2.95
C ALA A 296 -39.24 -12.75 -4.28
N PRO A 297 -37.98 -12.57 -4.68
CA PRO A 297 -37.70 -12.14 -6.03
C PRO A 297 -38.09 -13.28 -6.97
N SER A 298 -39.08 -13.02 -7.83
CA SER A 298 -39.39 -13.87 -8.97
C SER A 298 -38.15 -13.97 -9.86
N SER A 299 -37.66 -15.19 -10.01
CA SER A 299 -36.62 -15.57 -10.96
C SER A 299 -37.10 -15.31 -12.39
N SER A 300 -36.63 -14.23 -13.01
CA SER A 300 -36.71 -14.06 -14.46
C SER A 300 -35.45 -14.65 -15.07
N ALA A 301 -35.56 -15.85 -15.63
CA ALA A 301 -34.51 -16.49 -16.41
C ALA A 301 -34.19 -15.68 -17.67
N PRO A 302 -32.92 -15.46 -18.03
CA PRO A 302 -32.56 -15.13 -19.39
C PRO A 302 -32.42 -16.42 -20.20
N SER A 303 -33.36 -16.66 -21.12
CA SER A 303 -33.13 -17.57 -22.25
C SER A 303 -32.00 -17.00 -23.11
N SER A 304 -30.87 -17.70 -23.19
CA SER A 304 -29.82 -17.46 -24.19
C SER A 304 -29.27 -18.82 -24.62
N SER A 305 -29.73 -19.29 -25.77
CA SER A 305 -29.21 -20.48 -26.43
C SER A 305 -27.73 -20.30 -26.78
N PRO A 306 -26.87 -21.33 -26.65
CA PRO A 306 -25.49 -21.27 -27.13
C PRO A 306 -25.45 -21.34 -28.67
N PRO A 307 -24.57 -20.59 -29.36
CA PRO A 307 -24.29 -20.83 -30.77
C PRO A 307 -23.46 -22.12 -30.93
N SER A 308 -23.85 -22.95 -31.89
CA SER A 308 -23.16 -24.17 -32.33
C SER A 308 -21.74 -23.90 -32.85
N PRO A 309 -20.79 -24.86 -32.72
CA PRO A 309 -19.48 -24.76 -33.34
C PRO A 309 -19.55 -25.08 -34.84
N PRO A 310 -18.77 -24.42 -35.73
CA PRO A 310 -18.53 -24.95 -37.05
C PRO A 310 -17.42 -26.01 -37.02
N SER A 311 -17.76 -27.25 -37.41
CA SER A 311 -16.81 -28.33 -37.69
C SER A 311 -16.26 -28.24 -39.12
N LEU A 312 -14.93 -28.04 -39.18
CA LEU A 312 -13.90 -28.59 -40.07
C LEU A 312 -14.25 -29.01 -41.53
N GLN A 313 -13.47 -28.46 -42.48
CA GLN A 313 -12.87 -29.28 -43.55
C GLN A 313 -11.48 -28.73 -43.98
N PRO A 314 -10.55 -29.61 -44.40
CA PRO A 314 -9.15 -29.29 -44.66
C PRO A 314 -8.92 -28.89 -46.13
N PRO A 315 -7.88 -28.10 -46.46
CA PRO A 315 -7.42 -28.02 -47.83
C PRO A 315 -6.50 -29.20 -48.16
N SER A 316 -6.95 -30.01 -49.12
CA SER A 316 -6.15 -31.01 -49.84
C SER A 316 -5.06 -30.35 -50.67
N SER A 317 -3.91 -31.03 -50.71
CA SER A 317 -2.78 -30.81 -51.59
C SER A 317 -3.19 -30.82 -53.08
N ALA A 318 -2.62 -29.90 -53.86
CA ALA A 318 -2.35 -30.11 -55.27
C ALA A 318 -0.88 -29.77 -55.53
N SER A 319 -0.18 -30.81 -55.96
CA SER A 319 1.22 -30.88 -56.33
C SER A 319 1.43 -30.41 -57.77
N SER A 320 2.47 -29.62 -58.00
CA SER A 320 3.28 -29.47 -59.22
C SER A 320 4.49 -28.66 -58.75
N GLY A 321 5.67 -29.22 -58.48
CA GLY A 321 6.43 -30.19 -59.25
C GLY A 321 7.67 -29.44 -59.72
N GLU A 322 8.79 -29.59 -59.01
CA GLU A 322 10.14 -29.75 -59.59
C GLU A 322 11.15 -30.02 -58.45
N GLU A 323 11.84 -31.14 -58.52
CA GLU A 323 12.99 -31.55 -57.70
C GLU A 323 14.15 -31.84 -58.70
N PRO A 324 15.38 -32.15 -58.26
CA PRO A 324 16.44 -31.30 -57.74
C PRO A 324 17.64 -31.21 -58.70
N LEU A 325 18.57 -30.28 -58.45
CA LEU A 325 20.00 -30.51 -58.74
C LEU A 325 20.86 -29.88 -57.63
N ALA A 326 21.51 -30.73 -56.85
CA ALA A 326 22.88 -30.51 -56.36
C ALA A 326 23.81 -31.43 -57.19
N PRO A 327 25.16 -31.39 -57.12
CA PRO A 327 26.05 -30.57 -56.29
C PRO A 327 27.25 -29.96 -57.05
N ASP A 328 28.02 -29.07 -56.40
CA ASP A 328 29.51 -29.05 -56.44
C ASP A 328 30.00 -28.00 -55.42
N SER A 329 30.63 -28.38 -54.30
CA SER A 329 32.05 -28.72 -54.16
C SER A 329 32.97 -27.69 -54.80
N SER A 330 33.57 -26.82 -53.98
CA SER A 330 34.96 -26.34 -54.12
C SER A 330 35.31 -25.35 -53.00
N ALA A 331 36.07 -25.83 -52.02
CA ALA A 331 37.22 -25.06 -51.52
C ALA A 331 38.38 -25.32 -52.50
N PRO A 332 39.31 -24.38 -52.74
CA PRO A 332 40.42 -24.24 -51.79
C PRO A 332 41.06 -22.84 -51.66
N GLU A 333 41.99 -22.78 -50.69
CA GLU A 333 43.22 -21.98 -50.64
C GLU A 333 43.18 -20.45 -50.36
N SER A 334 43.68 -20.11 -49.18
CA SER A 334 44.74 -19.09 -49.03
C SER A 334 46.04 -19.66 -49.62
N PRO A 335 46.97 -18.86 -50.19
CA PRO A 335 47.88 -18.09 -49.32
C PRO A 335 48.51 -16.79 -49.92
N VAL A 336 49.19 -16.06 -49.02
CA VAL A 336 50.32 -15.10 -49.18
C VAL A 336 50.15 -13.87 -50.10
N VAL A 337 50.11 -12.66 -49.51
CA VAL A 337 51.25 -11.70 -49.40
C VAL A 337 51.08 -10.87 -48.12
#